data_AF-A0A1Y1RDM8-F1
#
_entry.id   AF-A0A1Y1RDM8-F1
#
_cell.length_a   1.000
_cell.length_b   1.000
_cell.length_c   1.000
_cell.angle_alpha   90.00
_cell.angle_beta   90.00
_cell.angle_gamma   90.00
#
_symmetry.space_group_name_H-M   'P 1'
#
loop_
_entity.id
_entity.type
_entity.pdbx_description
1 polymer ?
#
loop_
_entity_poly.entity_id
_entity_poly.type
_entity_poly.pdbx_seq_one_letter_code
_entity_poly.pdbx_strand_id
1 'polypeptide(L)'
;MHKKRVRRAQKTTFIYADHPHTPAIRVVRDERHARFLSKFDFLYSSSANETGKPFDYETAANEADVILFEPCGFFQGRASSIIKIGKRSLKRVR
;
A
#
# COMPACT_ATOMS: atom_id res chain seq x y z
N MET A 1 -2.59 1.73 -22.09
CA MET A 1 -4.02 1.34 -21.97
C MET A 1 -4.60 1.49 -20.55
N HIS A 2 -3.81 1.46 -19.47
CA HIS A 2 -4.37 1.29 -18.11
C HIS A 2 -4.45 2.53 -17.21
N LYS A 3 -4.12 3.73 -17.70
CA LYS A 3 -4.08 4.98 -16.91
C LYS A 3 -5.38 5.23 -16.12
N LYS A 4 -6.55 5.05 -16.76
CA LYS A 4 -7.86 5.23 -16.11
C LYS A 4 -8.08 4.25 -14.93
N ARG A 5 -7.58 3.01 -15.04
CA ARG A 5 -7.68 1.98 -14.00
C ARG A 5 -6.82 2.34 -12.79
N VAL A 6 -5.57 2.74 -13.03
CA VAL A 6 -4.64 3.14 -11.96
C VAL A 6 -5.23 4.32 -11.17
N ARG A 7 -5.69 5.38 -11.85
CA ARG A 7 -6.28 6.55 -11.17
C ARG A 7 -7.56 6.27 -10.38
N ARG A 8 -8.31 5.22 -10.75
CA ARG A 8 -9.57 4.85 -10.10
C ARG A 8 -9.39 3.77 -9.01
N ALA A 9 -8.19 3.23 -8.85
CA ALA A 9 -7.91 2.24 -7.82
C ALA A 9 -8.03 2.84 -6.42
N GLN A 10 -8.40 2.01 -5.44
CA GLN A 10 -8.65 2.47 -4.06
C GLN A 10 -7.41 2.23 -3.18
N LYS A 11 -7.22 0.99 -2.72
CA LYS A 11 -6.07 0.53 -1.93
C LYS A 11 -5.32 -0.53 -2.73
N THR A 12 -4.48 -0.11 -3.67
CA THR A 12 -3.83 -1.02 -4.64
C THR A 12 -2.40 -0.61 -4.93
N THR A 13 -1.49 -1.57 -4.89
CA THR A 13 -0.09 -1.41 -5.30
C THR A 13 0.09 -1.87 -6.75
N PHE A 14 0.76 -1.05 -7.56
CA PHE A 14 1.09 -1.35 -8.95
C PHE A 14 2.58 -1.60 -9.13
N ILE A 15 2.91 -2.76 -9.70
CA ILE A 15 4.27 -3.10 -10.13
C ILE A 15 4.33 -2.89 -11.65
N TYR A 16 5.17 -1.97 -12.11
CA TYR A 16 5.27 -1.65 -13.55
C TYR A 16 6.23 -2.62 -14.25
N ALA A 17 5.67 -3.61 -14.95
CA ALA A 17 6.42 -4.70 -15.58
C ALA A 17 7.39 -4.23 -16.67
N ASP A 18 7.03 -3.18 -17.41
CA ASP A 18 7.87 -2.65 -18.49
C ASP A 18 8.94 -1.66 -17.99
N HIS A 19 8.97 -1.39 -16.68
CA HIS A 19 9.91 -0.47 -16.03
C HIS A 19 10.50 -1.15 -14.78
N PRO A 20 11.43 -2.11 -14.95
CA PRO A 20 11.88 -3.00 -13.88
C PRO A 20 12.62 -2.30 -12.74
N HIS A 21 13.18 -1.11 -12.98
CA HIS A 21 13.87 -0.29 -11.97
C HIS A 21 12.94 0.71 -11.27
N THR A 22 11.66 0.72 -11.62
CA THR A 22 10.69 1.61 -10.97
C THR A 22 10.11 0.94 -9.73
N PRO A 23 10.14 1.61 -8.56
CA PRO A 23 9.48 1.11 -7.37
C PRO A 23 8.01 0.82 -7.60
N ALA A 24 7.45 -0.12 -6.85
CA ALA A 24 6.02 -0.35 -6.86
C ALA A 24 5.29 0.87 -6.27
N ILE A 25 4.25 1.35 -6.94
CA ILE A 25 3.51 2.55 -6.52
C ILE A 25 2.18 2.15 -5.91
N ARG A 26 1.93 2.56 -4.66
CA ARG A 26 0.65 2.36 -3.99
C ARG A 26 -0.26 3.55 -4.21
N VAL A 27 -1.47 3.28 -4.70
CA VAL A 27 -2.57 4.25 -4.72
C VAL A 27 -3.38 4.05 -3.44
N VAL A 28 -3.63 5.16 -2.73
CA VAL A 28 -4.50 5.27 -1.56
C VAL A 28 -5.45 6.45 -1.81
N ARG A 29 -6.75 6.22 -1.65
CA ARG A 29 -7.78 7.26 -1.83
C ARG A 29 -8.58 7.57 -0.58
N ASP A 30 -8.27 6.91 0.53
CA ASP A 30 -8.84 7.29 1.82
C ASP A 30 -8.41 8.73 2.13
N GLU A 31 -9.38 9.61 2.38
CA GLU A 31 -9.16 11.05 2.49
C GLU A 31 -8.24 11.42 3.65
N ARG A 32 -8.39 10.73 4.79
CA ARG A 32 -7.58 10.99 6.00
C ARG A 32 -6.14 10.59 5.77
N HIS A 33 -5.90 9.40 5.21
CA HIS A 33 -4.57 8.97 4.82
C HIS A 33 -3.96 9.88 3.75
N ALA A 34 -4.73 10.24 2.71
CA ALA A 34 -4.24 11.10 1.63
C ALA A 34 -3.80 12.47 2.13
N ARG A 35 -4.56 13.08 3.06
CA ARG A 35 -4.21 14.36 3.70
C ARG A 35 -2.97 14.27 4.58
N PHE A 36 -2.72 13.13 5.21
CA PHE A 36 -1.48 12.91 5.95
C PHE A 36 -0.29 12.76 4.99
N LEU A 37 -0.45 11.93 3.97
CA LEU A 37 0.60 11.64 2.99
C LEU A 37 0.98 12.85 2.14
N SER A 38 0.04 13.80 1.90
CA SER A 38 0.32 15.02 1.13
C SER A 38 1.33 15.97 1.78
N LYS A 39 1.75 15.70 3.02
CA LYS A 39 2.79 16.45 3.73
C LYS A 39 4.20 15.99 3.38
N PHE A 40 4.34 14.91 2.61
CA PHE A 40 5.60 14.29 2.25
C PHE A 40 5.68 14.12 0.73
N ASP A 41 6.89 14.15 0.17
CA ASP A 41 7.09 13.94 -1.28
C ASP A 41 6.88 12.46 -1.65
N PHE A 42 7.65 11.56 -1.03
CA PHE A 42 7.54 10.13 -1.22
C PHE A 42 7.82 9.39 0.09
N LEU A 43 7.08 8.29 0.30
CA LEU A 43 7.27 7.40 1.43
C LEU A 43 7.32 5.96 0.95
N TYR A 44 8.21 5.18 1.56
CA TYR A 44 8.16 3.73 1.42
C TYR A 44 7.08 3.16 2.35
N SER A 45 6.44 2.09 1.92
CA SER A 45 5.42 1.42 2.72
C SER A 45 5.55 -0.10 2.59
N SER A 46 5.59 -0.78 3.73
CA SER A 46 5.40 -2.22 3.85
C SER A 46 4.04 -2.49 4.50
N SER A 47 3.70 -3.77 4.67
CA SER A 47 2.66 -4.15 5.63
C SER A 47 3.29 -4.24 7.02
N ALA A 48 2.59 -3.76 8.05
CA ALA A 48 3.05 -3.79 9.45
C ALA A 48 2.92 -5.19 10.06
N ASN A 49 3.43 -6.19 9.36
CA ASN A 49 3.43 -7.59 9.80
C ASN A 49 4.70 -8.26 9.27
N GLU A 50 5.18 -9.24 10.03
CA GLU A 50 6.21 -10.14 9.54
C GLU A 50 5.75 -10.87 8.27
N THR A 51 6.72 -11.25 7.44
CA THR A 51 6.44 -11.93 6.18
C THR A 51 5.67 -13.23 6.42
N GLY A 52 4.47 -13.33 5.84
CA GLY A 52 3.63 -14.53 5.93
C GLY A 52 2.78 -14.62 7.20
N LYS A 53 2.91 -13.68 8.15
CA LYS A 53 2.13 -13.69 9.39
C LYS A 53 0.94 -12.71 9.33
N PRO A 54 -0.12 -12.96 10.12
CA PRO A 54 -1.14 -11.97 10.47
C PRO A 54 -0.55 -10.68 11.06
N PHE A 55 -1.37 -9.62 11.09
CA PHE A 55 -1.05 -8.42 11.86
C PHE A 55 -1.08 -8.74 13.35
N ASP A 56 -0.03 -8.35 14.06
CA ASP A 56 0.08 -8.43 15.52
C ASP A 56 0.50 -7.05 16.04
N TYR A 57 -0.32 -6.46 16.92
CA TYR A 57 -0.11 -5.10 17.38
C TYR A 57 1.14 -4.97 18.25
N GLU A 58 1.38 -5.89 19.18
CA GLU A 58 2.51 -5.83 20.11
C GLU A 58 3.83 -5.88 19.34
N THR A 59 3.95 -6.79 18.37
CA THR A 59 5.13 -6.88 17.49
C THR A 59 5.33 -5.57 16.71
N ALA A 60 4.27 -5.07 16.07
CA ALA A 60 4.35 -3.84 15.27
C ALA A 60 4.66 -2.59 16.11
N ALA A 61 4.14 -2.52 17.33
CA ALA A 61 4.37 -1.42 18.26
C ALA A 61 5.80 -1.43 18.79
N ASN A 62 6.37 -2.61 19.08
CA ASN A 62 7.76 -2.75 19.54
C ASN A 62 8.79 -2.36 18.47
N GLU A 63 8.44 -2.50 17.19
CA GLU A 63 9.31 -2.10 16.06
C GLU A 63 9.14 -0.62 15.66
N ALA A 64 8.15 0.09 16.20
CA ALA A 64 7.79 1.44 15.79
C ALA A 64 8.35 2.51 16.72
N ASP A 65 9.04 3.51 16.16
CA ASP A 65 9.42 4.71 16.92
C ASP A 65 8.21 5.60 17.24
N VAL A 66 7.24 5.65 16.32
CA VAL A 66 6.06 6.50 16.40
C VAL A 66 4.82 5.74 15.94
N ILE A 67 3.78 5.78 16.77
CA ILE A 67 2.49 5.14 16.48
C ILE A 67 1.45 6.22 16.21
N LEU A 68 0.87 6.17 15.00
CA LEU A 68 -0.25 7.02 14.58
C LEU A 68 -1.50 6.14 14.46
N PHE A 69 -2.53 6.43 15.26
CA PHE A 69 -3.74 5.60 15.32
C PHE A 69 -5.02 6.42 15.13
N GLU A 70 -6.08 5.75 14.69
CA GLU A 70 -7.44 6.27 14.71
C GLU A 70 -8.18 5.78 15.96
N PRO A 71 -9.27 6.45 16.41
CA PRO A 71 -10.00 6.05 17.62
C PRO A 71 -10.50 4.59 17.64
N CYS A 72 -10.67 3.97 16.47
CA CYS A 72 -11.05 2.57 16.33
C CYS A 72 -9.89 1.56 16.53
N GLY A 73 -8.67 2.05 16.77
CA GLY A 73 -7.48 1.23 17.02
C GLY A 73 -6.95 0.49 15.79
N PHE A 74 -6.02 -0.43 16.04
CA PHE A 74 -5.44 -1.30 15.02
C PHE A 74 -6.10 -2.67 15.03
N PHE A 75 -6.30 -3.25 13.84
CA PHE A 75 -6.87 -4.59 13.70
C PHE A 75 -6.35 -5.24 12.42
N GLN A 76 -6.43 -6.57 12.36
CA GLN A 76 -6.10 -7.32 11.15
C GLN A 76 -7.17 -7.09 10.07
N GLY A 77 -6.86 -6.21 9.13
CA GLY A 77 -7.70 -5.94 7.96
C GLY A 77 -7.42 -6.86 6.77
N ARG A 78 -8.29 -6.77 5.76
CA ARG A 78 -8.04 -7.41 4.45
C ARG A 78 -6.79 -6.83 3.79
N ALA A 79 -5.93 -7.71 3.31
CA ALA A 79 -4.74 -7.38 2.56
C ALA A 79 -5.08 -6.56 1.28
N SER A 80 -4.29 -5.51 0.99
CA SER A 80 -4.47 -4.69 -0.22
C SER A 80 -4.15 -5.45 -1.49
N SER A 81 -4.78 -5.11 -2.62
CA SER A 81 -4.42 -5.76 -3.89
C SER A 81 -3.04 -5.33 -4.39
N ILE A 82 -2.33 -6.25 -5.03
CA ILE A 82 -1.07 -5.98 -5.73
C ILE A 82 -1.25 -6.45 -7.17
N ILE A 83 -1.03 -5.54 -8.12
CA ILE A 83 -1.24 -5.80 -9.54
C ILE A 83 0.05 -5.49 -10.29
N LYS A 84 0.58 -6.48 -11.01
CA LYS A 84 1.64 -6.28 -11.99
C LYS A 84 1.02 -5.83 -13.30
N ILE A 85 1.46 -4.69 -13.81
CA ILE A 85 0.87 -4.01 -14.97
C ILE A 85 1.94 -3.73 -16.02
N GLY A 86 1.67 -4.13 -17.27
CA GLY A 86 2.46 -3.77 -18.44
C GLY A 86 1.65 -2.90 -19.42
N LYS A 87 2.18 -2.64 -20.61
CA LYS A 87 1.54 -1.81 -21.63
C LYS A 87 0.19 -2.37 -22.08
N ARG A 88 0.10 -3.70 -22.16
CA ARG A 88 -1.07 -4.49 -22.57
C ARG A 88 -1.43 -5.62 -21.61
N SER A 89 -0.59 -5.91 -20.61
CA SER A 89 -0.79 -7.01 -19.67
C SER A 89 -1.22 -6.50 -18.29
N LEU A 90 -2.05 -7.29 -17.62
CA LEU A 90 -2.50 -7.03 -16.26
C LEU A 90 -2.57 -8.36 -15.52
N LYS A 91 -1.77 -8.53 -14.47
CA LYS A 91 -1.73 -9.73 -13.64
C LYS A 91 -1.93 -9.35 -12.17
N ARG A 92 -2.94 -9.93 -11.53
CA ARG A 92 -3.09 -9.83 -10.08
C ARG A 92 -2.03 -10.74 -9.43
N VAL A 93 -1.30 -10.17 -8.47
CA VAL A 93 -0.34 -10.89 -7.62
C VAL A 93 -1.00 -11.25 -6.29
N ARG A 94 -1.79 -10.30 -5.75
CA ARG A 94 -2.64 -10.45 -4.57
C ARG A 94 -3.96 -9.71 -4.76
#